data_AF-A0A1J8PPV1-F1
#
_entry.id   AF-A0A1J8PPV1-F1
#
_cell.length_a   1.000
_cell.length_b   1.000
_cell.length_c   1.000
_cell.angle_alpha   90.00
_cell.angle_beta   90.00
_cell.angle_gamma   90.00
#
_symmetry.space_group_name_H-M   'P 1'
#
loop_
_entity.id
_entity.type
_entity.pdbx_description
1 polymer ?
#
loop_
_entity_poly.entity_id
_entity_poly.type
_entity_poly.pdbx_seq_one_letter_code
_entity_poly.pdbx_strand_id
1 'polypeptide(L)' 'MSNRIHQLQQLVKEANNLHINSNWLAYSGIVEYHPEELVMAAKAGTKISEIQTELAKHNQALPFFV' A
#
# COMPACT_ATOMS: atom_id res chain seq x y z
N MET A 1 -5.09 -12.12 37.87
CA MET A 1 -5.49 -11.25 36.73
C MET A 1 -4.34 -10.99 35.76
N SER A 2 -3.17 -10.47 36.19
CA SER A 2 -2.04 -10.14 35.30
C SER A 2 -1.52 -11.29 34.42
N ASN A 3 -1.47 -12.52 34.94
CA ASN A 3 -0.88 -13.64 34.20
C ASN A 3 -1.65 -13.96 32.90
N ARG A 4 -2.98 -13.84 32.94
CA ARG A 4 -3.83 -14.05 31.75
C ARG A 4 -3.65 -12.96 30.72
N ILE A 5 -3.48 -11.71 31.17
CA ILE A 5 -3.23 -10.57 30.27
C ILE A 5 -1.89 -10.74 29.54
N HIS A 6 -0.83 -11.14 30.25
CA HIS A 6 0.47 -11.41 29.63
C HIS A 6 0.41 -12.57 28.62
N GLN A 7 -0.28 -13.64 28.96
CA GLN A 7 -0.45 -14.78 28.06
C GLN A 7 -1.21 -14.39 26.78
N LEU A 8 -2.25 -13.56 26.90
CA LEU A 8 -2.98 -13.03 25.76
C LEU A 8 -2.10 -12.10 24.89
N GLN A 9 -1.30 -11.24 25.51
CA GLN A 9 -0.34 -10.39 24.78
C GLN A 9 0.69 -11.21 24.01
N GLN A 10 1.17 -12.31 24.58
CA GLN A 10 2.12 -13.21 23.92
C GLN A 10 1.50 -13.89 22.70
N LEU A 11 0.29 -14.45 22.86
CA LEU A 11 -0.46 -15.07 21.77
C LEU A 11 -0.74 -14.08 20.62
N VAL A 12 -1.03 -12.82 20.92
CA VAL A 12 -1.23 -11.78 19.90
C VAL A 12 0.08 -11.45 19.17
N LYS A 13 1.23 -11.41 19.87
CA LYS A 13 2.54 -11.18 19.24
C LYS A 13 2.99 -12.33 18.36
N GLU A 14 2.67 -13.57 18.74
CA GLU A 14 3.02 -14.79 18.01
C GLU A 14 2.07 -15.07 16.84
N ALA A 15 0.90 -14.41 16.80
CA ALA A 15 -0.03 -14.53 15.69
C ALA A 15 0.54 -13.90 14.41
N ASN A 16 1.01 -14.75 13.50
CA ASN A 16 1.57 -14.38 12.19
C ASN A 16 0.60 -13.65 11.24
N ASN A 17 -0.69 -13.57 11.56
CA ASN A 17 -1.72 -13.06 10.66
C ASN A 17 -1.82 -11.53 10.64
N LEU A 18 -1.18 -10.83 11.59
CA LEU A 18 -1.21 -9.37 11.71
C LEU A 18 0.14 -8.69 11.42
N HIS A 19 1.17 -9.47 11.08
CA HIS A 19 2.48 -8.90 10.81
C HIS A 19 2.48 -8.30 9.39
N ILE A 20 2.48 -6.97 9.29
CA ILE A 20 2.78 -6.25 8.05
C ILE A 20 4.19 -6.65 7.66
N ASN A 21 4.33 -7.63 6.78
CA ASN A 21 5.61 -8.12 6.30
C ASN A 21 5.89 -7.57 4.90
N SER A 22 7.11 -7.75 4.42
CA SER A 22 7.57 -7.25 3.13
C SER A 22 6.74 -7.74 1.93
N ASN A 23 5.98 -8.84 2.05
CA ASN A 23 5.12 -9.32 0.98
C ASN A 23 3.89 -8.42 0.78
N TRP A 24 3.40 -7.76 1.84
CA TRP A 24 2.33 -6.75 1.72
C TRP A 24 2.82 -5.50 0.98
N LEU A 25 4.08 -5.11 1.20
CA LEU A 25 4.72 -4.02 0.45
C LEU A 25 4.97 -4.39 -1.02
N ALA A 26 5.04 -5.68 -1.36
CA ALA A 26 5.16 -6.15 -2.73
C ALA A 26 3.83 -6.06 -3.52
N TYR A 27 2.71 -5.70 -2.87
CA TYR A 27 1.44 -5.44 -3.55
C TYR A 27 1.43 -4.05 -4.19
N SER A 28 2.24 -3.90 -5.24
CA SER A 28 2.44 -2.66 -6.00
C SER A 28 2.15 -2.85 -7.49
N GLY A 29 1.92 -1.73 -8.17
CA GLY A 29 1.71 -1.65 -9.62
C GLY A 29 0.39 -1.00 -10.00
N ILE A 30 0.37 -0.44 -11.20
CA ILE A 30 -0.81 0.13 -11.85
C ILE A 30 -1.58 -1.02 -12.49
N VAL A 31 -2.88 -1.09 -12.21
CA VAL A 31 -3.79 -2.13 -12.75
C VAL A 31 -4.41 -1.65 -14.05
N GLU A 32 -4.89 -0.41 -14.05
CA GLU A 32 -5.58 0.18 -15.20
C GLU A 32 -5.40 1.69 -15.19
N TYR A 33 -5.35 2.30 -16.36
CA TYR A 33 -5.19 3.73 -16.52
C TYR A 33 -5.90 4.21 -17.79
N HIS A 34 -6.81 5.16 -17.62
CA HIS A 34 -7.55 5.86 -18.67
C HIS A 34 -7.13 7.33 -18.67
N PRO A 35 -6.10 7.71 -19.45
CA PRO A 35 -5.59 9.08 -19.47
C PRO A 35 -6.65 10.13 -19.85
N GLU A 36 -7.58 9.77 -20.73
CA GLU A 36 -8.68 10.62 -21.19
C GLU A 36 -9.71 10.96 -20.11
N GLU A 37 -9.91 10.05 -19.15
CA GLU A 37 -10.82 10.27 -18.02
C GLU A 37 -10.11 10.80 -16.78
N LEU A 38 -8.77 10.89 -16.80
CA LEU A 38 -7.92 11.18 -15.64
C LEU A 38 -8.10 10.17 -14.49
N VAL A 39 -8.42 8.92 -14.83
CA VAL A 39 -8.69 7.85 -13.86
C VAL A 39 -7.60 6.79 -13.92
N MET A 40 -6.98 6.50 -12.78
CA MET A 40 -5.98 5.44 -12.62
C MET A 40 -6.35 4.53 -11.45
N ALA A 41 -6.36 3.22 -11.70
CA ALA A 41 -6.45 2.21 -10.67
C ALA A 41 -5.05 1.66 -10.39
N ALA A 42 -4.52 1.90 -9.18
CA ALA A 42 -3.23 1.38 -8.74
C ALA A 42 -3.38 0.63 -7.42
N LYS A 43 -2.51 -0.35 -7.19
CA LYS A 43 -2.46 -1.07 -5.91
C LYS A 43 -1.93 -0.15 -4.81
N ALA A 44 -2.41 -0.33 -3.59
CA ALA A 44 -2.08 0.55 -2.46
C ALA A 44 -0.58 0.63 -2.13
N GLY A 45 0.22 -0.39 -2.46
CA GLY A 45 1.67 -0.38 -2.28
C GLY A 45 2.46 0.31 -3.40
N THR A 46 1.79 0.84 -4.43
CA THR A 46 2.45 1.51 -5.56
C THR A 46 3.08 2.82 -5.10
N LYS A 47 4.35 3.03 -5.43
CA LYS A 47 5.05 4.25 -5.03
C LYS A 47 4.51 5.45 -5.81
N ILE A 48 4.43 6.60 -5.13
CA ILE A 48 4.01 7.85 -5.76
C ILE A 48 4.93 8.22 -6.94
N SER A 49 6.23 7.94 -6.85
CA SER A 49 7.19 8.18 -7.94
C SER A 49 6.87 7.36 -9.20
N GLU A 50 6.37 6.13 -9.03
CA GLU A 50 5.97 5.27 -10.15
C GLU A 50 4.72 5.83 -10.83
N ILE A 51 3.73 6.26 -10.02
CA ILE A 51 2.50 6.90 -10.52
C ILE A 51 2.84 8.19 -11.27
N GLN A 52 3.70 9.05 -10.73
CA GLN A 52 4.14 10.29 -11.38
C GLN A 52 4.84 10.02 -12.71
N THR A 53 5.66 8.97 -12.78
CA THR A 53 6.34 8.59 -14.02
C THR A 53 5.34 8.18 -15.09
N GLU A 54 4.28 7.44 -14.72
CA GLU A 54 3.25 7.04 -15.68
C GLU A 54 2.41 8.24 -16.14
N LEU A 55 1.99 9.11 -15.21
CA LEU A 55 1.23 10.32 -15.54
C LEU A 55 2.02 11.26 -16.46
N ALA A 56 3.33 11.41 -16.23
CA ALA A 56 4.20 12.28 -17.02
C ALA A 56 4.25 11.88 -18.52
N LYS A 57 4.08 10.59 -18.84
CA LYS A 57 4.01 10.11 -20.24
C LYS A 57 2.80 10.69 -20.99
N HIS A 58 1.76 11.09 -20.26
CA HIS A 58 0.53 11.66 -20.80
C HIS A 58 0.41 13.17 -20.49
N ASN A 59 1.51 13.83 -20.13
CA ASN A 59 1.55 15.24 -19.71
C ASN A 59 0.63 15.55 -18.51
N GLN A 60 0.43 14.57 -17.63
CA GLN A 60 -0.38 14.69 -16.42
C GLN A 60 0.49 14.66 -15.16
N ALA A 61 -0.10 15.12 -14.05
CA ALA A 61 0.56 15.13 -12.75
C ALA A 61 -0.47 14.94 -11.63
N LEU A 62 -0.02 14.41 -10.50
CA LEU A 62 -0.82 14.41 -9.28
C LEU A 62 -0.94 15.86 -8.74
N PRO A 63 -2.12 16.29 -8.30
CA PRO A 63 -2.32 17.64 -7.77
C PRO A 63 -1.79 17.81 -6.34
N PHE A 64 -1.15 16.79 -5.77
CA PHE A 64 -0.59 16.79 -4.43
C PHE A 64 0.81 16.17 -4.44
N PHE A 65 1.60 16.54 -3.44
CA PHE A 65 2.93 16.00 -3.16
C PHE A 65 2.98 15.51 -1.71
N VAL A 66 3.94 14.62 -1.41
CA VAL A 66 4.21 14.06 -0.08
C VAL A 66 5.54 14.55 0.41
#